data_AF-A0A7X3NV36-F1
#
_entry.id   AF-A0A7X3NV36-F1
#
_cell.length_a   1.000
_cell.length_b   1.000
_cell.length_c   1.000
_cell.angle_alpha   90.00
_cell.angle_beta   90.00
_cell.angle_gamma   90.00
#
_symmetry.space_group_name_H-M   'P 1'
#
loop_
_entity.id
_entity.type
_entity.pdbx_description
1 polymer ?
#
loop_
_entity_poly.entity_id
_entity_poly.type
_entity_poly.pdbx_seq_one_letter_code
_entity_poly.pdbx_strand_id
1 'polypeptide(L)'
;MEKIRELITLLESGVEDYDTQMKVLQTERLKYIRLAMTDGFGTEEGDSKESWLLHLKQLEDSLTLRRNTIRQAIKEAAEDIQKEGSA
;
A
#
# COMPACT_ATOMS: atom_id res chain seq x y z
N MET A 1 -23.02 17.84 -2.08
CA MET A 1 -23.22 16.60 -2.88
C MET A 1 -22.06 16.33 -3.83
N GLU A 2 -21.62 17.30 -4.63
CA GLU A 2 -20.54 17.07 -5.62
C GLU A 2 -19.18 16.73 -4.99
N LYS A 3 -18.73 17.51 -3.99
CA LYS A 3 -17.50 17.21 -3.21
C LYS A 3 -17.48 15.80 -2.59
N ILE A 4 -18.64 15.32 -2.14
CA ILE A 4 -18.77 13.97 -1.56
C ILE A 4 -18.59 12.91 -2.65
N ARG A 5 -19.11 13.15 -3.87
CA ARG A 5 -18.91 12.23 -5.00
C ARG A 5 -17.45 12.20 -5.45
N GLU A 6 -16.82 13.36 -5.57
CA GLU A 6 -15.39 13.47 -5.91
C GLU A 6 -14.52 12.74 -4.88
N LEU A 7 -14.82 12.89 -3.58
CA LEU A 7 -14.14 12.16 -2.52
C LEU A 7 -14.30 10.65 -2.67
N ILE A 8 -15.53 10.17 -2.94
CA ILE A 8 -15.79 8.74 -3.13
C ILE A 8 -14.95 8.19 -4.29
N THR A 9 -14.93 8.87 -5.44
CA THR A 9 -14.14 8.43 -6.61
C THR A 9 -12.64 8.39 -6.31
N LEU A 10 -12.11 9.38 -5.58
CA LEU A 10 -10.70 9.39 -5.18
C LEU A 10 -10.38 8.25 -4.20
N LEU A 11 -11.29 7.95 -3.28
CA LEU A 11 -11.13 6.84 -2.33
C LEU A 11 -11.21 5.49 -3.03
N GLU A 12 -12.14 5.30 -3.97
CA GLU A 12 -12.25 4.08 -4.76
C GLU A 12 -10.98 3.81 -5.55
N SER A 13 -10.44 4.82 -6.24
CA SER A 13 -9.18 4.72 -6.96
C SER A 13 -8.00 4.41 -6.02
N GLY A 14 -7.94 5.06 -4.86
CA GLY A 14 -6.90 4.81 -3.87
C GLY A 14 -6.96 3.39 -3.27
N VAL A 15 -8.17 2.86 -3.05
CA VAL A 15 -8.38 1.49 -2.57
C VAL A 15 -8.01 0.47 -3.65
N GLU A 16 -8.36 0.71 -4.91
CA GLU A 16 -8.01 -0.19 -6.02
C GLU A 16 -6.49 -0.28 -6.24
N ASP A 17 -5.78 0.86 -6.17
CA ASP A 17 -4.32 0.88 -6.22
C ASP A 17 -3.71 0.15 -5.01
N TYR A 18 -4.23 0.38 -3.80
CA TYR A 18 -3.79 -0.34 -2.59
C TYR A 18 -3.95 -1.86 -2.74
N ASP A 19 -5.09 -2.32 -3.23
CA ASP A 19 -5.35 -3.75 -3.46
C ASP A 19 -4.42 -4.34 -4.53
N THR A 20 -4.13 -3.58 -5.57
CA THR A 20 -3.15 -3.96 -6.61
C THR A 20 -1.76 -4.15 -6.01
N GLN A 21 -1.28 -3.18 -5.21
CA GLN A 21 0.01 -3.25 -4.54
C GLN A 21 0.06 -4.38 -3.49
N MET A 22 -1.06 -4.66 -2.82
CA MET A 22 -1.17 -5.78 -1.88
C MET A 22 -0.96 -7.12 -2.60
N LYS A 23 -1.55 -7.30 -3.79
CA LYS A 23 -1.34 -8.51 -4.62
C LYS A 23 0.12 -8.66 -5.07
N VAL A 24 0.79 -7.54 -5.38
CA VAL A 24 2.23 -7.53 -5.68
C VAL A 24 3.03 -8.02 -4.47
N LEU A 25 2.82 -7.44 -3.28
CA LEU A 25 3.51 -7.88 -2.06
C LEU A 25 3.28 -9.38 -1.77
N GLN A 26 2.06 -9.88 -1.92
CA GLN A 26 1.77 -11.30 -1.71
C GLN A 26 2.51 -12.18 -2.72
N THR A 27 2.57 -11.75 -3.99
CA THR A 27 3.30 -12.46 -5.04
C THR A 27 4.80 -12.51 -4.73
N GLU A 28 5.40 -11.40 -4.32
CA GLU A 28 6.81 -11.34 -3.95
C GLU A 28 7.11 -12.15 -2.68
N ARG A 29 6.22 -12.16 -1.68
CA ARG A 29 6.35 -13.03 -0.50
C ARG A 29 6.35 -14.51 -0.87
N LEU A 30 5.48 -14.93 -1.80
CA LEU A 30 5.46 -16.30 -2.29
C LEU A 30 6.74 -16.67 -3.04
N LYS A 31 7.29 -15.75 -3.85
CA LYS A 31 8.60 -15.95 -4.49
C LYS A 31 9.71 -16.12 -3.46
N TYR A 32 9.77 -15.25 -2.45
CA TYR A 32 10.74 -15.35 -1.36
C TYR A 32 10.66 -16.70 -0.64
N ILE A 33 9.45 -17.16 -0.28
CA ILE A 33 9.26 -18.47 0.38
C ILE A 33 9.79 -19.60 -0.52
N ARG A 34 9.49 -19.55 -1.82
CA ARG A 34 9.99 -20.55 -2.78
C ARG A 34 11.52 -20.57 -2.80
N LEU A 35 12.16 -19.40 -2.91
CA LEU A 35 13.62 -19.30 -2.91
C LEU A 35 14.22 -19.84 -1.60
N ALA A 36 13.58 -19.53 -0.46
CA ALA A 36 14.02 -20.04 0.83
C ALA A 36 13.86 -21.55 1.00
N MET A 37 12.86 -22.16 0.36
CA MET A 37 12.67 -23.61 0.39
C MET A 37 13.62 -24.37 -0.53
N THR A 38 14.12 -23.71 -1.59
CA THR A 38 14.98 -24.34 -2.60
C THR A 38 16.44 -23.91 -2.50
N ASP A 39 16.82 -23.17 -1.45
CA ASP A 39 18.11 -22.47 -1.35
C ASP A 39 18.47 -21.70 -2.63
N GLY A 40 17.45 -21.12 -3.27
CA GLY A 40 17.54 -20.50 -4.59
C GLY A 40 17.95 -19.03 -4.59
N PHE A 41 18.32 -18.47 -3.43
CA PHE A 41 18.86 -17.12 -3.36
C PHE A 41 20.21 -17.06 -4.06
N GLY A 42 20.45 -15.96 -4.78
CA GLY A 42 21.78 -15.73 -5.34
C GLY A 42 22.74 -15.20 -4.29
N THR A 43 23.98 -14.96 -4.73
CA THR A 43 25.08 -14.49 -3.88
C THR A 43 25.48 -13.05 -4.19
N GLU A 44 24.82 -12.41 -5.15
CA GLU A 44 25.11 -11.07 -5.61
C GLU A 44 24.23 -10.03 -4.90
N GLU A 45 24.65 -8.77 -5.00
CA GLU A 45 23.85 -7.65 -4.49
C GLU A 45 22.57 -7.52 -5.34
N GLY A 46 21.41 -7.70 -4.71
CA GLY A 46 20.10 -7.66 -5.38
C GLY A 46 19.39 -9.00 -5.50
N ASP A 47 20.09 -10.13 -5.36
CA ASP A 47 19.49 -11.48 -5.39
C ASP A 47 19.73 -12.29 -4.11
N SER A 48 20.56 -11.78 -3.20
CA SER A 48 20.76 -12.30 -1.85
C SER A 48 19.47 -12.33 -1.04
N LYS A 49 19.44 -13.21 -0.03
CA LYS A 49 18.32 -13.32 0.91
C LYS A 49 18.04 -11.99 1.63
N GLU A 50 19.08 -11.27 2.02
CA GLU A 50 19.00 -9.97 2.67
C GLU A 50 18.42 -8.91 1.75
N SER A 51 18.84 -8.87 0.47
CA SER A 51 18.27 -7.98 -0.55
C SER A 51 16.79 -8.23 -0.75
N TRP A 52 16.37 -9.50 -0.78
CA TRP A 52 14.94 -9.87 -0.86
C TRP A 52 14.15 -9.42 0.36
N LEU A 53 14.66 -9.62 1.58
CA LEU A 53 14.00 -9.18 2.80
C LEU A 53 13.83 -7.65 2.83
N LEU A 54 14.86 -6.92 2.40
CA LEU A 54 14.79 -5.46 2.26
C LEU A 54 13.72 -5.04 1.24
N HIS A 55 13.68 -5.70 0.07
CA HIS A 55 12.67 -5.44 -0.95
C HIS A 55 11.24 -5.65 -0.42
N LEU A 56 10.98 -6.78 0.25
CA LEU A 56 9.68 -7.05 0.87
C LEU A 56 9.31 -6.01 1.93
N LYS A 57 10.29 -5.57 2.73
CA LYS A 57 10.08 -4.54 3.74
C LYS A 57 9.70 -3.20 3.11
N GLN A 58 10.36 -2.80 2.03
CA GLN A 58 10.04 -1.57 1.29
C GLN A 58 8.62 -1.60 0.71
N LEU A 59 8.18 -2.74 0.16
CA LEU A 59 6.81 -2.91 -0.32
C LEU A 59 5.78 -2.79 0.81
N GLU A 60 6.05 -3.41 1.96
CA GLU A 60 5.19 -3.35 3.14
C GLU A 60 5.11 -1.93 3.73
N ASP A 61 6.24 -1.22 3.80
CA ASP A 61 6.30 0.16 4.27
C ASP A 61 5.56 1.10 3.32
N SER A 62 5.68 0.89 1.99
CA SER A 62 4.92 1.65 1.00
C SER A 62 3.41 1.47 1.15
N LEU A 63 2.95 0.23 1.33
CA LEU A 63 1.53 -0.07 1.58
C LEU A 63 1.03 0.57 2.89
N THR A 64 1.85 0.52 3.94
CA THR A 64 1.52 1.15 5.23
C THR A 64 1.35 2.66 5.09
N LEU A 65 2.26 3.31 4.35
CA LEU A 65 2.17 4.73 4.03
C LEU A 65 0.89 5.05 3.27
N ARG A 66 0.61 4.35 2.16
CA ARG A 66 -0.62 4.55 1.36
C ARG A 66 -1.88 4.43 2.20
N ARG A 67 -1.98 3.38 3.04
CA ARG A 67 -3.12 3.18 3.94
C ARG A 67 -3.28 4.35 4.90
N ASN A 68 -2.19 4.84 5.48
CA ASN A 68 -2.22 5.95 6.42
C ASN A 68 -2.62 7.25 5.72
N THR A 69 -2.13 7.50 4.51
CA THR A 69 -2.52 8.65 3.67
C THR A 69 -4.02 8.62 3.36
N ILE A 70 -4.56 7.48 2.91
CA ILE A 70 -6.01 7.34 2.64
C ILE A 70 -6.81 7.62 3.93
N ARG A 71 -6.40 7.04 5.07
CA ARG A 71 -7.08 7.29 6.36
C ARG A 71 -7.02 8.76 6.77
N GLN A 72 -5.91 9.45 6.49
CA GLN A 72 -5.75 10.86 6.82
C GLN A 72 -6.64 11.73 5.92
N ALA A 73 -6.66 11.49 4.61
CA ALA A 73 -7.52 12.20 3.68
C ALA A 73 -9.01 12.05 4.01
N ILE A 74 -9.46 10.87 4.46
CA ILE A 74 -10.84 10.65 4.93
C ILE A 74 -11.16 11.53 6.14
N LYS A 75 -10.23 11.60 7.11
CA LYS A 75 -10.44 12.41 8.32
C LYS A 75 -10.53 13.90 7.99
N GLU A 76 -9.60 14.40 7.18
CA GLU A 76 -9.57 15.80 6.75
C GLU A 76 -10.85 16.18 6.00
N ALA A 77 -11.31 15.33 5.07
CA ALA A 77 -12.55 15.55 4.36
C ALA A 77 -13.78 15.52 5.29
N ALA A 78 -13.82 14.62 6.27
CA ALA A 78 -14.91 14.57 7.25
C ALA A 78 -14.96 15.83 8.13
N GLU A 79 -13.80 16.33 8.57
CA GLU A 79 -13.70 17.58 9.33
C GLU A 79 -14.16 18.79 8.51
N ASP A 80 -13.79 18.87 7.24
CA ASP A 80 -14.20 19.97 6.36
C ASP A 80 -15.72 19.96 6.11
N ILE A 81 -16.32 18.78 5.88
CA ILE A 81 -17.77 18.64 5.76
C ILE A 81 -18.50 19.07 7.04
N GLN A 82 -17.97 18.71 8.22
CA GLN A 82 -18.55 19.11 9.51
C GLN A 82 -18.50 20.62 9.72
N LYS A 83 -17.38 21.27 9.36
CA LYS A 83 -17.23 22.74 9.45
C LYS A 83 -18.19 23.46 8.50
N GLU A 84 -18.37 22.97 7.28
CA GLU A 84 -19.32 23.54 6.32
C GLU A 84 -20.79 23.41 6.79
N GLY A 85 -21.14 22.35 7.51
CA GLY A 85 -22.49 22.17 8.06
C GLY A 85 -22.78 22.91 9.37
N SER A 86 -21.76 23.52 9.97
CA SER A 86 -21.86 24.27 11.25
C SER A 86 -21.85 25.79 11.06
N ALA A 87 -21.81 26.26 9.81
CA ALA A 87 -21.86 27.66 9.40
C ALA A 87 -23.24 28.00 8.81
#